data_AF-A0A3U4W908-F1
#
_entry.id   AF-A0A3U4W908-F1
#
_cell.length_a   1.000
_cell.length_b   1.000
_cell.length_c   1.000
_cell.angle_alpha   90.00
_cell.angle_beta   90.00
_cell.angle_gamma   90.00
#
_symmetry.space_group_name_H-M   'P 1'
#
loop_
_entity.id
_entity.type
_entity.pdbx_description
1 polymer ?
#
loop_
_entity_poly.entity_id
_entity_poly.type
_entity_poly.pdbx_seq_one_letter_code
_entity_poly.pdbx_strand_id
1 'polypeptide(L)'
;MSKIKDDGTRYTWQEIADRFGVEHSTVSRIWSGKGLDINWPKKLVDDWLLTNVIEPLRNGDTKGQIQKATLRKLEAEADIKELELRTSSGELIPVSLVQQTLSQYFYQMRQVLRSIPASSYVELFESADALELKMKLQEKIDRQLEEIGQYEYEGTYEEQLPEDDEDPNQICEVDITTEETKTE
;
A
#
# COMPACT_ATOMS: atom_id res chain seq x y z
N MET A 1 9.07 -30.79 46.99
CA MET A 1 8.40 -29.55 47.46
C MET A 1 9.47 -28.62 48.03
N SER A 2 9.97 -27.70 47.22
CA SER A 2 11.03 -26.77 47.64
C SER A 2 10.46 -25.71 48.55
N LYS A 3 10.87 -25.72 49.82
CA LYS A 3 10.56 -24.67 50.79
C LYS A 3 11.24 -23.38 50.32
N ILE A 4 10.44 -22.42 49.88
CA ILE A 4 10.87 -21.05 49.61
C ILE A 4 11.29 -20.47 50.96
N LYS A 5 12.58 -20.12 51.08
CA LYS A 5 13.14 -19.50 52.28
C LYS A 5 12.51 -18.13 52.47
N ASP A 6 12.02 -17.87 53.69
CA ASP A 6 11.42 -16.59 54.10
C ASP A 6 12.55 -15.58 54.32
N ASP A 7 12.86 -14.78 53.29
CA ASP A 7 13.95 -13.79 53.30
C ASP A 7 13.59 -12.49 54.07
N GLY A 8 12.56 -12.51 54.93
CA GLY A 8 12.22 -11.41 55.85
C GLY A 8 11.90 -10.05 55.20
N THR A 9 11.95 -9.95 53.87
CA THR A 9 11.67 -8.74 53.13
C THR A 9 10.33 -8.94 52.43
N ARG A 10 9.26 -8.51 53.09
CA ARG A 10 7.92 -8.35 52.48
C ARG A 10 7.71 -6.87 52.20
N TYR A 11 6.92 -6.55 51.18
CA TYR A 11 6.51 -5.17 50.97
C TYR A 11 5.52 -4.76 52.05
N THR A 12 5.52 -3.49 52.42
CA THR A 12 4.37 -2.89 53.11
C THR A 12 3.49 -2.17 52.08
N TRP A 13 2.20 -2.03 52.38
CA TRP A 13 1.28 -1.27 51.54
C TRP A 13 1.77 0.16 51.26
N GLN A 14 2.41 0.78 52.27
CA GLN A 14 2.99 2.11 52.17
C GLN A 14 4.23 2.13 51.26
N GLU A 15 5.11 1.12 51.33
CA GLU A 15 6.31 1.02 50.49
C GLU A 15 5.96 0.90 49.00
N ILE A 16 4.89 0.16 48.66
CA ILE A 16 4.39 0.08 47.28
C ILE A 16 3.75 1.42 46.88
N ALA A 17 2.96 2.03 47.76
CA ALA A 17 2.32 3.31 47.51
C ALA A 17 3.36 4.41 47.19
N ASP A 18 4.40 4.52 48.00
CA ASP A 18 5.49 5.49 47.84
C ASP A 18 6.29 5.22 46.55
N ARG A 19 6.55 3.95 46.20
CA ARG A 19 7.30 3.58 44.99
C ARG A 19 6.57 3.91 43.69
N PHE A 20 5.25 3.78 43.69
CA PHE A 20 4.41 4.06 42.52
C PHE A 20 3.75 5.45 42.57
N GLY A 21 4.01 6.24 43.62
CA GLY A 21 3.47 7.59 43.77
C GLY A 21 1.95 7.64 43.91
N VAL A 22 1.34 6.59 44.45
CA VAL A 22 -0.11 6.46 44.60
C VAL A 22 -0.53 6.49 46.07
N GLU A 23 -1.78 6.81 46.35
CA GLU A 23 -2.28 6.77 47.73
C GLU A 23 -2.29 5.35 48.30
N HIS A 24 -2.04 5.22 49.60
CA HIS A 24 -2.13 3.95 50.33
C HIS A 24 -3.49 3.24 50.12
N SER A 25 -4.58 4.02 50.03
CA SER A 25 -5.94 3.53 49.78
C SER A 25 -6.05 2.79 48.43
N THR A 26 -5.33 3.25 47.41
CA THR A 26 -5.28 2.67 46.06
C THR A 26 -4.64 1.29 46.07
N VAL A 27 -3.48 1.15 46.72
CA VAL A 27 -2.80 -0.15 46.81
C VAL A 27 -3.61 -1.12 47.69
N SER A 28 -4.04 -0.67 48.87
CA SER A 28 -4.69 -1.52 49.86
C SER A 28 -6.13 -1.92 49.54
N ARG A 29 -6.91 -1.09 48.84
CA ARG A 29 -8.30 -1.41 48.47
C ARG A 29 -8.45 -1.83 47.02
N ILE A 30 -7.84 -1.08 46.10
CA ILE A 30 -8.08 -1.28 44.67
C ILE A 30 -7.18 -2.39 44.14
N TRP A 31 -5.88 -2.37 44.44
CA TRP A 31 -4.98 -3.42 43.94
C TRP A 31 -5.14 -4.72 44.72
N SER A 32 -5.35 -4.64 46.04
CA SER A 32 -5.72 -5.83 46.82
C SER A 32 -7.04 -6.45 46.36
N GLY A 33 -8.06 -5.62 46.05
CA GLY A 33 -9.32 -6.09 45.46
C GLY A 33 -9.18 -6.72 44.07
N LYS A 34 -8.11 -6.39 43.34
CA LYS A 34 -7.74 -7.01 42.05
C LYS A 34 -6.88 -8.27 42.20
N GLY A 35 -6.56 -8.68 43.44
CA GLY A 35 -5.82 -9.92 43.71
C GLY A 35 -4.36 -9.73 44.12
N LEU A 36 -3.92 -8.52 44.48
CA LEU A 36 -2.61 -8.30 45.09
C LEU A 36 -2.61 -8.74 46.57
N ASP A 37 -1.75 -9.69 46.93
CA ASP A 37 -1.50 -10.08 48.32
C ASP A 37 -0.13 -9.58 48.79
N ILE A 38 -0.14 -8.82 49.88
CA ILE A 38 1.05 -8.22 50.48
C ILE A 38 1.93 -9.23 51.23
N ASN A 39 1.38 -10.41 51.54
CA ASN A 39 2.13 -11.48 52.19
C ASN A 39 3.00 -12.27 51.23
N TRP A 40 2.85 -12.05 49.92
CA TRP A 40 3.69 -12.67 48.90
C TRP A 40 5.14 -12.20 49.01
N PRO A 41 6.10 -13.05 48.61
CA PRO A 41 7.50 -12.63 48.52
C PRO A 41 7.64 -11.49 47.51
N LYS A 42 8.58 -10.54 47.75
CA LYS A 42 8.76 -9.33 46.92
C LYS A 42 8.77 -9.60 45.42
N LYS A 43 9.45 -10.66 44.98
CA LYS A 43 9.51 -11.04 43.55
C LYS A 43 8.13 -11.30 42.92
N LEU A 44 7.23 -11.95 43.66
CA LEU A 44 5.90 -12.30 43.16
C LEU A 44 4.99 -11.06 43.16
N VAL A 45 5.16 -10.17 44.14
CA VAL A 45 4.51 -8.85 44.15
C VAL A 45 4.97 -7.99 42.98
N ASP A 46 6.28 -7.93 42.70
CA ASP A 46 6.84 -7.18 41.58
C ASP A 46 6.31 -7.71 40.22
N ASP A 47 6.23 -9.03 40.06
CA ASP A 47 5.72 -9.68 38.84
C ASP A 47 4.23 -9.39 38.61
N TRP A 48 3.44 -9.41 39.69
CA TRP A 48 2.04 -9.03 39.65
C TRP A 48 1.87 -7.55 39.27
N LEU A 49 2.67 -6.66 39.87
CA LEU A 49 2.65 -5.22 39.56
C LEU A 49 3.05 -4.94 38.11
N LEU A 50 4.05 -5.67 37.59
CA LEU A 50 4.46 -5.56 36.20
C LEU A 50 3.31 -5.93 35.27
N THR A 51 2.69 -7.08 35.48
CA THR A 51 1.61 -7.60 34.62
C THR A 51 0.30 -6.81 34.72
N ASN A 52 -0.08 -6.37 35.92
CA ASN A 52 -1.42 -5.81 36.17
C ASN A 52 -1.46 -4.28 36.24
N VAL A 53 -0.31 -3.62 36.45
CA VAL A 53 -0.22 -2.16 36.57
C VAL A 53 0.62 -1.58 35.44
N ILE A 54 1.83 -2.10 35.21
CA ILE A 54 2.78 -1.51 34.26
C ILE A 54 2.43 -1.88 32.81
N GLU A 55 2.18 -3.15 32.52
CA GLU A 55 1.87 -3.62 31.17
C GLU A 55 0.60 -3.02 30.58
N PRO A 56 -0.53 -2.87 31.31
CA PRO A 56 -1.71 -2.22 30.77
C PRO A 56 -1.49 -0.74 30.45
N LEU A 57 -0.67 -0.04 31.23
CA LEU A 57 -0.28 1.35 30.96
C LEU A 57 0.62 1.44 29.72
N ARG A 58 1.52 0.48 29.51
CA ARG A 58 2.36 0.37 28.32
C ARG A 58 1.54 -0.02 27.08
N ASN A 59 0.59 -0.93 27.23
CA ASN A 59 -0.30 -1.39 26.16
C ASN A 59 -1.38 -0.35 25.82
N GLY A 60 -1.60 0.68 26.64
CA GLY A 60 -2.45 1.83 26.31
C GLY A 60 -2.01 2.59 25.06
N ASP A 61 -0.73 2.48 24.68
CA ASP A 61 -0.18 3.05 23.45
C ASP A 61 -0.60 2.28 22.19
N THR A 62 -1.04 1.01 22.30
CA THR A 62 -1.53 0.25 21.14
C THR A 62 -2.73 0.91 20.48
N LYS A 63 -3.64 1.48 21.27
CA LYS A 63 -4.79 2.24 20.75
C LYS A 63 -4.37 3.50 20.01
N GLY A 64 -3.34 4.19 20.50
CA GLY A 64 -2.77 5.37 19.82
C GLY A 64 -2.04 5.00 18.53
N GLN A 65 -1.30 3.89 18.53
CA GLN A 65 -0.65 3.36 17.33
C GLN A 65 -1.65 2.90 16.27
N ILE A 66 -2.74 2.24 16.69
CA ILE A 66 -3.84 1.85 15.79
C ILE A 66 -4.49 3.11 15.20
N GLN A 67 -4.82 4.11 16.01
CA GLN A 67 -5.40 5.37 15.51
C GLN A 67 -4.48 6.07 14.52
N LYS A 68 -3.17 6.12 14.78
CA LYS A 68 -2.18 6.68 13.85
C LYS A 68 -2.09 5.90 12.55
N ALA A 69 -2.16 4.57 12.61
CA ALA A 69 -2.16 3.72 11.42
C ALA A 69 -3.46 3.90 10.61
N THR A 70 -4.61 3.98 11.26
CA THR A 70 -5.91 4.25 10.63
C THR A 70 -5.94 5.62 9.98
N LEU A 71 -5.42 6.66 10.63
CA LEU A 71 -5.32 8.00 10.05
C LEU A 71 -4.46 8.00 8.79
N ARG A 72 -3.29 7.34 8.83
CA ARG A 72 -2.44 7.20 7.63
C ARG A 72 -3.14 6.45 6.51
N LYS A 73 -3.92 5.41 6.83
CA LYS A 73 -4.70 4.67 5.82
C LYS A 73 -5.77 5.57 5.18
N LEU A 74 -6.50 6.34 5.99
CA LEU A 74 -7.54 7.25 5.51
C LEU A 74 -6.96 8.39 4.66
N GLU A 75 -5.80 8.93 5.04
CA GLU A 75 -5.06 9.91 4.23
C GLU A 75 -4.68 9.30 2.87
N ALA A 76 -4.10 8.10 2.85
CA ALA A 76 -3.74 7.44 1.59
C ALA A 76 -4.96 7.12 0.71
N GLU A 77 -6.10 6.73 1.29
CA GLU A 77 -7.35 6.53 0.57
C GLU A 77 -7.90 7.83 -0.01
N ALA A 78 -7.80 8.94 0.72
CA ALA A 78 -8.19 10.26 0.22
C ALA A 78 -7.30 10.70 -0.95
N ASP A 79 -5.98 10.50 -0.85
CA ASP A 79 -5.03 10.82 -1.91
C ASP A 79 -5.30 9.99 -3.18
N ILE A 80 -5.61 8.68 -3.03
CA ILE A 80 -5.97 7.82 -4.15
C ILE A 80 -7.24 8.33 -4.83
N LYS A 81 -8.29 8.65 -4.06
CA LYS A 81 -9.54 9.18 -4.62
C LYS A 81 -9.34 10.53 -5.33
N GLU A 82 -8.45 11.38 -4.82
CA GLU A 82 -8.10 12.64 -5.49
C GLU A 82 -7.42 12.37 -6.84
N LEU A 83 -6.48 11.41 -6.91
CA LEU A 83 -5.82 11.02 -8.15
C LEU A 83 -6.78 10.37 -9.16
N GLU A 84 -7.70 9.53 -8.70
CA GLU A 84 -8.75 8.92 -9.53
C GLU A 84 -9.67 10.00 -10.11
N LEU A 85 -10.13 10.93 -9.28
CA LEU A 85 -10.98 12.04 -9.73
C LEU A 85 -10.26 12.89 -10.78
N ARG A 86 -8.97 13.20 -10.58
CA ARG A 86 -8.15 13.93 -11.57
C ARG A 86 -7.89 13.13 -12.86
N THR A 87 -7.88 11.81 -12.78
CA THR A 87 -7.77 10.95 -13.96
C THR A 87 -9.08 10.98 -14.75
N SER A 88 -10.23 10.85 -14.07
CA SER A 88 -11.56 10.93 -14.70
C SER A 88 -11.88 12.32 -15.27
N SER A 89 -11.36 13.40 -14.67
CA SER A 89 -11.52 14.76 -15.20
C SER A 89 -10.66 15.02 -16.44
N GLY A 90 -9.78 14.08 -16.83
CA GLY A 90 -8.85 14.22 -17.94
C GLY A 90 -7.64 15.10 -17.63
N GLU A 91 -7.43 15.50 -16.37
CA GLU A 91 -6.26 16.28 -15.96
C GLU A 91 -4.99 15.41 -15.88
N LEU A 92 -5.16 14.13 -15.52
CA LEU A 92 -4.06 13.16 -15.43
C LEU A 92 -4.23 12.05 -16.46
N ILE A 93 -3.14 11.75 -17.17
CA ILE A 93 -3.04 10.62 -18.10
C ILE A 93 -2.04 9.62 -17.54
N PRO A 94 -2.38 8.32 -17.47
CA PRO A 94 -1.45 7.31 -17.00
C PRO A 94 -0.23 7.22 -17.93
N VAL A 95 0.97 7.24 -17.33
CA VAL A 95 2.25 7.18 -18.08
C VAL A 95 2.36 5.91 -18.92
N SER A 96 1.80 4.79 -18.43
CA SER A 96 1.75 3.52 -19.15
C SER A 96 1.02 3.63 -20.49
N LEU A 97 -0.09 4.37 -20.53
CA LEU A 97 -0.85 4.59 -21.76
C LEU A 97 -0.02 5.41 -22.76
N VAL A 98 0.58 6.52 -22.30
CA VAL A 98 1.46 7.36 -23.14
C VAL A 98 2.61 6.52 -23.71
N GLN A 99 3.25 5.70 -22.89
CA GLN A 99 4.33 4.82 -23.31
C GLN A 99 3.87 3.81 -24.36
N GLN A 100 2.71 3.18 -24.17
CA GLN A 100 2.15 2.21 -25.11
C GLN A 100 1.84 2.88 -26.46
N THR A 101 1.12 3.99 -26.45
CA THR A 101 0.75 4.74 -27.66
C THR A 101 1.99 5.19 -28.42
N LEU A 102 2.98 5.75 -27.72
CA LEU A 102 4.23 6.20 -28.35
C LEU A 102 5.06 5.03 -28.91
N SER A 103 5.10 3.90 -28.19
CA SER A 103 5.79 2.69 -28.65
C SER A 103 5.14 2.12 -29.91
N GLN A 104 3.81 2.10 -29.97
CA GLN A 104 3.06 1.66 -31.13
C GLN A 104 3.31 2.58 -32.34
N TYR A 105 3.30 3.90 -32.13
CA TYR A 105 3.59 4.88 -33.18
C TYR A 105 5.01 4.69 -33.75
N PHE A 106 6.02 4.56 -32.89
CA PHE A 106 7.40 4.29 -33.36
C PHE A 106 7.54 2.94 -34.06
N TYR A 107 6.80 1.93 -33.62
CA TYR A 107 6.78 0.64 -34.29
C TYR A 107 6.21 0.76 -35.71
N GLN A 108 5.07 1.44 -35.87
CA GLN A 108 4.45 1.69 -37.18
C GLN A 108 5.40 2.48 -38.09
N MET A 109 5.99 3.56 -37.60
CA MET A 109 6.99 4.35 -38.33
C MET A 109 8.17 3.49 -38.81
N ARG A 110 8.68 2.61 -37.94
CA ARG A 110 9.77 1.69 -38.29
C ARG A 110 9.37 0.70 -39.38
N GLN A 111 8.16 0.16 -39.33
CA GLN A 111 7.67 -0.81 -40.32
C GLN A 111 7.54 -0.16 -41.69
N VAL A 112 6.95 1.03 -41.75
CA VAL A 112 6.77 1.81 -42.98
C VAL A 112 8.11 2.18 -43.61
N LEU A 113 9.06 2.71 -42.82
CA LEU A 113 10.40 3.00 -43.34
C LEU A 113 11.11 1.76 -43.91
N ARG A 114 10.85 0.57 -43.34
CA ARG A 114 11.39 -0.70 -43.84
C ARG A 114 10.65 -1.24 -45.06
N SER A 115 9.40 -0.84 -45.30
CA SER A 115 8.65 -1.26 -46.49
C SER A 115 9.01 -0.44 -47.72
N ILE A 116 9.53 0.79 -47.57
CA ILE A 116 9.88 1.68 -48.70
C ILE A 116 10.79 1.01 -49.74
N PRO A 117 11.89 0.31 -49.36
CA PRO A 117 12.71 -0.38 -50.35
C PRO A 117 11.94 -1.45 -51.11
N ALA A 118 11.08 -2.22 -50.44
CA ALA A 118 10.29 -3.27 -51.09
C ALA A 118 9.20 -2.70 -52.00
N SER A 119 8.55 -1.60 -51.62
CA SER A 119 7.46 -0.99 -52.38
C SER A 119 7.94 -0.19 -53.59
N SER A 120 9.10 0.45 -53.48
CA SER A 120 9.53 1.47 -54.43
C SER A 120 10.76 1.05 -55.24
N TYR A 121 11.27 -0.17 -55.06
CA TYR A 121 12.50 -0.64 -55.72
C TYR A 121 12.45 -0.47 -57.25
N VAL A 122 11.34 -0.82 -57.89
CA VAL A 122 11.20 -0.76 -59.35
C VAL A 122 11.25 0.68 -59.86
N GLU A 123 10.45 1.57 -59.26
CA GLU A 123 10.41 3.00 -59.61
C GLU A 123 11.77 3.69 -59.36
N LEU A 124 12.48 3.25 -58.32
CA LEU A 124 13.82 3.73 -57.99
C LEU A 124 14.86 3.20 -58.99
N PHE A 125 14.78 1.92 -59.36
CA PHE A 125 15.69 1.29 -60.33
C PHE A 125 15.57 1.87 -61.74
N GLU A 126 14.38 2.31 -62.13
CA GLU A 126 14.11 2.95 -63.44
C GLU A 126 14.61 4.41 -63.52
N SER A 127 15.18 4.97 -62.45
CA SER A 127 15.68 6.35 -62.43
C SER A 127 16.90 6.51 -63.34
N ALA A 128 16.94 7.57 -64.14
CA ALA A 128 17.98 7.77 -65.15
C ALA A 128 19.31 8.27 -64.56
N ASP A 129 19.25 9.01 -63.44
CA ASP A 129 20.42 9.59 -62.76
C ASP A 129 20.27 9.56 -61.24
N ALA A 130 21.40 9.62 -60.52
CA ALA A 130 21.47 9.60 -59.06
C ALA A 130 20.68 10.76 -58.40
N LEU A 131 20.54 11.89 -59.10
CA LEU A 131 19.76 13.02 -58.62
C LEU A 131 18.26 12.72 -58.65
N GLU A 132 17.77 12.09 -59.72
CA GLU A 132 16.37 11.68 -59.87
C GLU A 132 16.00 10.60 -58.84
N LEU A 133 16.89 9.63 -58.64
CA LEU A 133 16.76 8.59 -57.61
C LEU A 133 16.58 9.21 -56.22
N LYS A 134 17.44 10.19 -55.87
CA LYS A 134 17.38 10.86 -54.57
C LYS A 134 16.05 11.59 -54.38
N MET A 135 15.59 12.32 -55.40
CA MET A 135 14.32 13.06 -55.33
C MET A 135 13.12 12.12 -55.15
N LYS A 136 13.04 11.05 -55.95
CA LYS A 136 11.96 10.05 -55.85
C LYS A 136 11.95 9.34 -54.51
N LEU A 137 13.13 8.98 -53.99
CA LEU A 137 13.24 8.34 -52.67
C LEU A 137 12.79 9.28 -51.55
N GLN A 138 13.21 10.54 -51.61
CA GLN A 138 12.85 11.54 -50.62
C GLN A 138 11.33 11.80 -50.63
N GLU A 139 10.74 11.98 -51.81
CA GLU A 139 9.29 12.15 -51.97
C GLU A 139 8.49 10.95 -51.43
N LYS A 140 8.95 9.71 -51.68
CA LYS A 140 8.31 8.51 -51.14
C LYS A 140 8.41 8.42 -49.62
N ILE A 141 9.55 8.79 -49.03
CA ILE A 141 9.72 8.84 -47.57
C ILE A 141 8.79 9.88 -46.99
N ASP A 142 8.78 11.10 -47.54
CA ASP A 142 7.98 12.21 -47.03
C ASP A 142 6.48 11.88 -47.11
N ARG A 143 6.02 11.31 -48.23
CA ARG A 143 4.63 10.87 -48.40
C ARG A 143 4.21 9.79 -47.39
N GLN A 144 5.07 8.80 -47.15
CA GLN A 144 4.78 7.72 -46.21
C GLN A 144 4.81 8.21 -44.75
N LEU A 145 5.67 9.17 -44.43
CA LEU A 145 5.70 9.81 -43.10
C LEU A 145 4.48 10.72 -42.89
N GLU A 146 4.05 11.45 -43.92
CA GLU A 146 2.83 12.26 -43.88
C GLU A 146 1.58 11.39 -43.71
N GLU A 147 1.54 10.23 -44.37
CA GLU A 147 0.48 9.23 -44.20
C GLU A 147 0.42 8.72 -42.74
N ILE A 148 1.55 8.39 -42.12
CA ILE A 148 1.61 8.01 -40.69
C ILE A 148 1.19 9.16 -39.78
N GLY A 149 1.62 10.38 -40.09
CA GLY A 149 1.31 11.59 -39.32
C GLY A 149 -0.17 11.98 -39.37
N GLN A 150 -0.90 11.55 -40.40
CA GLN A 150 -2.34 11.76 -40.54
C GLN A 150 -3.21 10.63 -39.96
N TYR A 151 -2.63 9.55 -39.44
CA TYR A 151 -3.38 8.64 -38.58
C TYR A 151 -3.71 9.38 -37.28
N GLU A 152 -4.86 10.06 -37.25
CA GLU A 152 -5.49 10.44 -36.00
C GLU A 152 -5.66 9.18 -35.17
N TYR A 153 -5.15 9.23 -33.94
CA TYR A 153 -5.39 8.20 -32.96
C TYR A 153 -6.89 8.25 -32.61
N GLU A 154 -7.71 7.48 -33.33
CA GLU A 154 -9.08 7.15 -32.92
C GLU A 154 -8.99 6.25 -31.67
N GLY A 155 -8.57 6.83 -30.55
CA GLY A 155 -8.72 6.23 -29.25
C GLY A 155 -10.20 6.23 -28.92
N THR A 156 -10.87 5.09 -29.11
CA THR A 156 -12.14 4.83 -28.42
C THR A 156 -11.84 4.78 -26.93
N TYR A 157 -11.91 5.94 -26.26
CA TYR A 157 -12.04 6.01 -24.82
C TYR A 157 -13.47 5.57 -24.48
N GLU A 158 -13.79 4.29 -24.73
CA GLU A 158 -14.95 3.68 -24.07
C GLU A 158 -14.58 3.56 -22.61
N GLU A 159 -14.97 4.59 -21.87
CA GLU A 159 -15.02 4.61 -20.42
C GLU A 159 -15.96 3.48 -19.98
N GLN A 160 -15.40 2.27 -19.82
CA GLN A 160 -16.03 1.24 -19.01
C GLN A 160 -15.91 1.72 -17.57
N LEU A 161 -16.81 2.63 -17.20
CA LEU A 161 -17.12 2.91 -15.80
C LEU A 161 -17.40 1.54 -15.16
N PRO A 162 -16.66 1.11 -14.13
CA PRO A 162 -17.08 -0.05 -13.37
C PRO A 162 -18.47 0.28 -12.82
N GLU A 163 -19.48 -0.49 -13.22
CA GLU A 163 -20.78 -0.48 -12.56
C GLU A 163 -20.52 -0.84 -11.10
N ASP A 164 -20.71 0.14 -10.22
CA ASP A 164 -20.56 0.03 -8.77
C ASP A 164 -21.71 -0.82 -8.22
N ASP A 165 -21.63 -2.13 -8.43
CA ASP A 165 -22.44 -3.15 -7.76
C ASP A 165 -21.77 -3.54 -6.42
N GLU A 166 -21.46 -2.56 -5.55
CA GLU A 166 -21.18 -2.84 -4.14
C GLU A 166 -22.40 -2.43 -3.29
N ASP A 167 -23.24 -3.43 -3.01
CA ASP A 167 -24.29 -3.38 -1.99
C ASP A 167 -23.64 -3.05 -0.63
N PRO A 168 -23.92 -1.87 -0.02
CA PRO A 168 -23.19 -1.38 1.15
C PRO A 168 -23.49 -2.13 2.46
N ASN A 169 -24.16 -3.29 2.39
CA ASN A 169 -24.60 -4.07 3.55
C ASN A 169 -24.04 -5.50 3.63
N GLN A 170 -23.01 -5.86 2.88
CA GLN A 170 -22.34 -7.15 3.10
C GLN A 170 -21.39 -7.07 4.30
N ILE A 171 -21.96 -7.31 5.48
CA ILE A 171 -21.21 -7.59 6.71
C ILE A 171 -20.42 -8.88 6.45
N CYS A 172 -19.11 -8.79 6.26
CA CYS A 172 -18.24 -9.95 6.20
C CYS A 172 -18.27 -10.67 7.56
N GLU A 173 -19.02 -11.77 7.65
CA GLU A 173 -18.86 -12.75 8.72
C GLU A 173 -17.45 -13.34 8.60
N VAL A 174 -16.56 -12.95 9.52
CA VAL A 174 -15.25 -13.58 9.66
C VAL A 174 -15.48 -14.93 10.32
N ASP A 175 -15.49 -16.00 9.52
CA ASP A 175 -15.50 -17.37 10.00
C ASP A 175 -14.11 -17.71 10.56
N ILE A 176 -13.98 -17.69 11.90
CA ILE A 176 -12.75 -18.08 12.59
C ILE A 176 -12.70 -19.61 12.61
N THR A 177 -12.27 -20.23 11.51
CA THR A 177 -11.88 -21.64 11.53
C THR A 177 -10.50 -21.76 12.16
N THR A 178 -10.49 -22.28 13.38
CA THR A 178 -9.28 -22.62 14.13
C THR A 178 -8.65 -23.85 13.49
N GLU A 179 -7.54 -23.70 12.77
CA GLU A 179 -6.71 -24.84 12.38
C GLU A 179 -5.94 -25.32 13.62
N GLU A 180 -6.38 -26.45 14.19
CA GLU A 180 -5.56 -27.24 15.09
C GLU A 180 -4.36 -27.81 14.33
N THR A 181 -3.20 -27.20 14.53
CA THR A 181 -1.91 -27.79 14.15
C THR A 181 -1.62 -28.95 15.09
N LYS A 182 -1.90 -30.17 14.64
CA LYS A 182 -1.40 -31.40 15.27
C LYS A 182 0.05 -31.62 14.81
N THR A 183 1.00 -31.39 15.72
CA THR A 183 2.38 -31.83 15.55
C THR A 183 2.84 -32.55 16.83
N GLU A 184 3.33 -33.78 16.63
CA GLU A 184 4.00 -34.73 17.56
C GLU A 184 3.18 -35.42 18.65
#